data_AF-L8JLZ3-F1
#
_entry.id   AF-L8JLZ3-F1
#
_cell.length_a   1.000
_cell.length_b   1.000
_cell.length_c   1.000
_cell.angle_alpha   90.00
_cell.angle_beta   90.00
_cell.angle_gamma   90.00
#
_symmetry.space_group_name_H-M   'P 1'
#
loop_
_entity.id
_entity.type
_entity.pdbx_description
1 polymer ?
#
loop_
_entity_poly.entity_id
_entity_poly.type
_entity_poly.pdbx_seq_one_letter_code
_entity_poly.pdbx_strand_id
1 'polypeptide(L)'
;MWAQIVNVVIGIWIMASPGILNYPTPAAADNNHIVGPLIVTFAFTAIWEATRTVGKWNIPLGLWLIIAPWILDFEDNTEIVGEMAAGIVVTALAMVKGKIEQRFGGGWSSLFSKHPEHKKALEKGK
;
A
#
# COMPACT_ATOMS: atom_id res chain seq x y z
N MET A 1 -5.35 -10.12 1.23
CA MET A 1 -4.00 -10.55 0.80
C MET A 1 -3.79 -10.28 -0.68
N TRP A 2 -4.74 -10.63 -1.56
CA TRP A 2 -4.63 -10.40 -3.02
C TRP A 2 -4.28 -8.94 -3.41
N ALA A 3 -4.91 -7.92 -2.82
CA ALA A 3 -4.64 -6.51 -3.16
C ALA A 3 -3.18 -6.08 -2.94
N GLN A 4 -2.49 -6.65 -1.94
CA GLN A 4 -1.09 -6.34 -1.66
C GLN A 4 -0.15 -7.00 -2.68
N ILE A 5 -0.46 -8.22 -3.12
CA ILE A 5 0.28 -8.91 -4.18
C ILE A 5 0.16 -8.13 -5.49
N VAL A 6 -1.03 -7.62 -5.82
CA VAL A 6 -1.24 -6.78 -7.00
C VAL A 6 -0.42 -5.49 -6.88
N ASN A 7 -0.38 -4.85 -5.71
CA ASN A 7 0.48 -3.67 -5.49
C ASN A 7 1.98 -3.96 -5.67
N VAL A 8 2.46 -5.14 -5.25
CA VAL A 8 3.86 -5.55 -5.51
C VAL A 8 4.14 -5.65 -7.00
N VAL A 9 3.25 -6.34 -7.75
CA VAL A 9 3.40 -6.49 -9.20
C VAL A 9 3.36 -5.15 -9.91
N ILE A 10 2.47 -4.25 -9.50
CA ILE A 10 2.37 -2.90 -10.05
C ILE A 10 3.61 -2.07 -9.71
N GLY A 11 4.14 -2.16 -8.49
CA GLY A 11 5.37 -1.48 -8.12
C GLY A 11 6.56 -1.93 -8.98
N ILE A 12 6.68 -3.23 -9.26
CA ILE A 12 7.69 -3.78 -10.18
C ILE A 12 7.47 -3.27 -11.61
N TRP A 13 6.21 -3.20 -12.06
CA TRP A 13 5.88 -2.64 -13.37
C TRP A 13 6.29 -1.17 -13.49
N ILE A 14 5.99 -0.35 -12.47
CA ILE A 14 6.39 1.06 -12.42
C ILE A 14 7.91 1.20 -12.56
N MET A 15 8.70 0.35 -11.90
CA MET A 15 10.16 0.35 -12.05
C MET A 15 10.62 0.00 -13.48
N ALA A 16 9.91 -0.89 -14.17
CA ALA A 16 10.25 -1.31 -15.53
C ALA A 16 9.72 -0.35 -16.60
N SER A 17 8.73 0.48 -16.27
CA SER A 17 8.03 1.38 -17.20
C SER A 17 8.96 2.34 -17.95
N PRO A 18 9.90 3.06 -17.31
CA PRO A 18 10.78 3.99 -18.02
C PRO A 18 11.68 3.31 -19.07
N GLY A 19 12.16 2.09 -18.78
CA GLY A 19 13.01 1.33 -19.68
C GLY A 19 12.25 0.67 -20.84
N ILE A 20 10.97 0.33 -20.65
CA ILE A 20 10.12 -0.27 -21.69
C ILE A 20 9.52 0.81 -22.60
N LEU A 21 9.06 1.91 -22.01
CA LEU A 21 8.35 2.98 -22.73
C LEU A 21 9.28 4.07 -23.29
N ASN A 22 10.60 3.98 -23.06
CA ASN A 22 11.62 4.93 -23.52
C ASN A 22 11.23 6.38 -23.21
N TYR A 23 10.99 6.66 -21.93
CA TYR A 23 10.58 7.99 -21.47
C TYR A 23 11.56 9.07 -21.94
N PRO A 24 11.10 10.08 -22.71
CA PRO A 24 11.96 11.19 -23.15
C PRO A 24 12.58 11.98 -22.01
N THR A 25 11.95 12.04 -20.84
CA THR A 25 12.45 12.84 -19.71
C THR A 25 13.22 12.00 -18.68
N PRO A 26 14.49 12.36 -18.36
CA PRO A 26 15.25 11.67 -17.30
C PRO A 26 14.60 11.76 -15.92
N ALA A 27 13.91 12.87 -15.64
CA ALA A 27 13.24 13.10 -14.37
C ALA A 27 12.11 12.10 -14.08
N ALA A 28 11.33 11.72 -15.10
CA ALA A 28 10.28 10.71 -14.98
C ALA A 28 10.88 9.31 -14.72
N ALA A 29 12.01 8.99 -15.35
CA ALA A 29 12.70 7.73 -15.14
C ALA A 29 13.25 7.60 -13.71
N ASP A 30 13.91 8.64 -13.20
CA ASP A 30 14.46 8.65 -11.85
C ASP A 30 13.36 8.57 -10.77
N ASN A 31 12.25 9.30 -10.96
CA ASN A 31 11.11 9.21 -10.03
C ASN A 31 10.56 7.78 -9.94
N ASN A 32 10.37 7.12 -11.08
CA ASN A 32 9.86 5.75 -11.12
C ASN A 32 10.82 4.72 -10.53
N HIS A 33 12.13 4.90 -10.71
CA HIS A 33 13.15 4.06 -10.07
C HIS A 33 13.26 4.26 -8.56
N ILE A 34 12.84 5.41 -8.02
CA ILE A 34 12.84 5.69 -6.57
C ILE A 34 11.52 5.26 -5.93
N VAL A 35 10.39 5.62 -6.54
CA VAL A 35 9.05 5.40 -5.98
C VAL A 35 8.60 3.95 -6.16
N GLY A 36 8.98 3.30 -7.26
CA GLY A 36 8.69 1.89 -7.52
C GLY A 36 9.14 0.94 -6.40
N PRO A 37 10.44 0.91 -6.01
CA PRO A 37 10.93 0.07 -4.92
C PRO A 37 10.28 0.37 -3.57
N LEU A 38 9.94 1.64 -3.30
CA LEU A 38 9.25 2.02 -2.06
C LEU A 38 7.87 1.36 -2.01
N ILE A 39 7.07 1.49 -3.08
CA ILE A 39 5.76 0.85 -3.16
C ILE A 39 5.87 -0.67 -3.02
N VAL A 40 6.85 -1.29 -3.67
CA VAL A 40 7.12 -2.74 -3.56
C VAL A 40 7.43 -3.13 -2.12
N THR A 41 8.30 -2.39 -1.43
CA THR A 41 8.71 -2.69 -0.05
C THR A 41 7.52 -2.61 0.92
N PHE A 42 6.74 -1.54 0.84
CA PHE A 42 5.56 -1.36 1.69
C PHE A 42 4.44 -2.35 1.35
N ALA A 43 4.25 -2.69 0.06
CA ALA A 43 3.27 -3.69 -0.35
C ALA A 43 3.66 -5.10 0.10
N PHE A 44 4.95 -5.46 -0.04
CA PHE A 44 5.47 -6.76 0.35
C PHE A 44 5.40 -6.95 1.87
N THR A 45 5.80 -5.93 2.63
CA THR A 45 5.66 -5.96 4.09
C THR A 45 4.20 -6.05 4.52
N ALA A 46 3.25 -5.45 3.80
CA ALA A 46 1.82 -5.50 4.10
C ALA A 46 1.12 -6.82 3.75
N ILE A 47 1.82 -7.80 3.16
CA ILE A 47 1.29 -9.15 2.92
C ILE A 47 0.93 -9.84 4.25
N TRP A 48 1.74 -9.62 5.28
CA TRP A 48 1.54 -10.23 6.60
C TRP A 48 0.42 -9.55 7.40
N GLU A 49 -0.37 -10.32 8.16
CA GLU A 49 -1.56 -9.79 8.83
C GLU A 49 -1.21 -8.77 9.93
N ALA A 50 -0.13 -9.01 10.69
CA ALA A 50 0.35 -8.09 11.72
C ALA A 50 0.84 -6.74 11.16
N THR A 51 1.28 -6.70 9.91
CA THR A 51 1.83 -5.50 9.23
C THR A 51 0.84 -4.92 8.23
N ARG A 52 -0.41 -5.38 8.18
CA ARG A 52 -1.46 -4.88 7.29
C ARG A 52 -1.63 -3.35 7.34
N THR A 53 -1.40 -2.74 8.51
CA THR A 53 -1.43 -1.29 8.69
C THR A 53 -0.34 -0.56 7.89
N VAL A 54 0.81 -1.22 7.66
CA VAL A 54 1.93 -0.68 6.88
C VAL A 54 1.53 -0.44 5.43
N GLY A 55 0.63 -1.25 4.86
CA GLY A 55 0.13 -1.06 3.50
C GLY A 55 -0.61 0.27 3.26
N LYS A 56 -1.06 0.94 4.33
CA LYS A 56 -1.64 2.30 4.21
C LYS A 56 -0.62 3.37 3.86
N TRP A 57 0.67 3.11 4.09
CA TRP A 57 1.75 4.00 3.64
C TRP A 57 1.88 4.07 2.12
N ASN A 58 1.27 3.14 1.37
CA ASN A 58 1.17 3.25 -0.08
C ASN A 58 0.17 4.31 -0.55
N ILE A 59 -0.72 4.81 0.32
CA ILE A 59 -1.66 5.89 -0.02
C ILE A 59 -0.92 7.20 -0.33
N PRO A 60 -0.07 7.74 0.56
CA PRO A 60 0.67 8.96 0.25
C PRO A 60 1.63 8.77 -0.93
N LEU A 61 2.21 7.58 -1.11
CA LEU A 61 3.08 7.28 -2.25
C LEU A 61 2.32 7.24 -3.59
N GLY A 62 1.13 6.62 -3.62
CA GLY A 62 0.28 6.64 -4.80
C GLY A 62 -0.27 8.04 -5.10
N LEU A 63 -0.54 8.84 -4.06
CA LEU A 63 -0.94 10.24 -4.23
C LEU A 63 0.21 11.10 -4.77
N TRP A 64 1.45 10.82 -4.33
CA TRP A 64 2.65 11.45 -4.89
C TRP A 64 2.77 11.17 -6.39
N LEU A 65 2.61 9.92 -6.84
CA LEU A 65 2.65 9.57 -8.26
C LEU A 65 1.61 10.32 -9.11
N ILE A 66 0.44 10.64 -8.54
CA ILE A 66 -0.56 11.44 -9.24
C ILE A 66 -0.08 12.87 -9.41
N ILE A 67 0.58 13.44 -8.40
CA ILE A 67 1.00 14.84 -8.38
C ILE A 67 2.36 15.06 -9.07
N ALA A 68 3.20 14.02 -9.12
CA ALA A 68 4.55 14.03 -9.66
C ALA A 68 4.67 14.64 -11.08
N PRO A 69 3.77 14.36 -12.04
CA PRO A 69 3.89 14.90 -13.40
C PRO A 69 3.85 16.44 -13.45
N TRP A 70 3.10 17.07 -12.55
CA TRP A 70 3.04 18.54 -12.46
C TRP A 70 4.22 19.16 -11.71
N ILE A 71 4.88 18.40 -10.85
CA ILE A 71 6.06 18.86 -10.09
C ILE A 71 7.33 18.68 -10.91
N LEU A 72 7.42 17.58 -11.64
CA LEU A 72 8.59 17.18 -12.43
C LEU A 72 8.51 17.63 -13.90
N ASP A 73 7.42 18.32 -14.27
CA ASP A 73 7.19 18.91 -15.59
C ASP A 73 7.35 17.90 -16.73
N PHE A 74 6.56 16.81 -16.66
CA PHE A 74 6.59 15.78 -17.69
C PHE A 74 6.08 16.35 -19.02
N GLU A 75 6.90 16.25 -20.07
CA GLU A 75 6.57 16.82 -21.38
C GLU A 75 5.66 15.91 -22.22
N ASP A 76 5.69 14.59 -21.96
CA ASP A 76 4.93 13.61 -22.74
C ASP A 76 3.59 13.25 -22.06
N ASN A 77 2.49 13.43 -22.80
CA ASN A 77 1.15 13.04 -22.36
C ASN A 77 1.04 11.55 -22.00
N THR A 78 1.84 10.69 -22.64
CA THR A 78 1.86 9.25 -22.39
C THR A 78 2.46 8.94 -21.02
N GLU A 79 3.53 9.64 -20.63
CA GLU A 79 4.14 9.54 -19.30
C GLU A 79 3.16 9.98 -18.22
N ILE A 80 2.51 11.14 -18.42
CA ILE A 80 1.53 11.70 -17.48
C ILE A 80 0.39 10.72 -17.23
N VAL A 81 -0.23 10.20 -18.29
CA VAL A 81 -1.38 9.27 -18.17
C VAL A 81 -0.96 7.95 -17.51
N GLY A 82 0.22 7.42 -17.86
CA GLY A 82 0.77 6.21 -17.25
C GLY A 82 1.04 6.37 -15.76
N GLU A 83 1.70 7.47 -15.37
CA GLU A 83 2.02 7.80 -13.97
C GLU A 83 0.75 7.99 -13.14
N MET A 84 -0.21 8.77 -13.66
CA MET A 84 -1.49 9.01 -12.99
C MET A 84 -2.30 7.71 -12.84
N ALA A 85 -2.38 6.89 -13.90
CA ALA A 85 -3.08 5.61 -13.84
C ALA A 85 -2.44 4.68 -12.80
N ALA A 86 -1.12 4.59 -12.79
CA ALA A 86 -0.38 3.82 -11.80
C ALA A 86 -0.63 4.31 -10.37
N GLY A 87 -0.55 5.62 -10.13
CA GLY A 87 -0.81 6.24 -8.83
C GLY A 87 -2.24 6.04 -8.33
N ILE A 88 -3.24 6.13 -9.23
CA ILE A 88 -4.64 5.83 -8.92
C ILE A 88 -4.80 4.36 -8.52
N VAL A 89 -4.24 3.44 -9.30
CA VAL A 89 -4.37 2.01 -9.01
C VAL A 89 -3.69 1.64 -7.70
N VAL A 90 -2.48 2.16 -7.43
CA VAL A 90 -1.76 1.93 -6.17
C VAL A 90 -2.57 2.47 -4.98
N THR A 91 -3.09 3.69 -5.10
CA THR A 91 -3.92 4.32 -4.06
C THR A 91 -5.21 3.54 -3.82
N ALA A 92 -5.91 3.14 -4.89
CA ALA A 92 -7.14 2.37 -4.82
C ALA A 92 -6.92 1.01 -4.16
N LEU A 93 -5.87 0.28 -4.57
CA LEU A 93 -5.51 -1.02 -3.99
C LEU A 93 -5.03 -0.92 -2.54
N ALA A 94 -4.33 0.16 -2.17
CA ALA A 94 -3.95 0.43 -0.79
C ALA A 94 -5.18 0.70 0.11
N MET A 95 -6.26 1.26 -0.46
CA MET A 95 -7.53 1.47 0.24
C MET A 95 -8.39 0.21 0.39
N VAL A 96 -8.11 -0.87 -0.36
CA VAL A 96 -8.83 -2.15 -0.22
C VAL A 96 -8.53 -2.76 1.16
N LYS A 97 -9.40 -2.44 2.13
CA LYS A 97 -9.40 -3.03 3.46
C LYS A 97 -9.74 -4.51 3.34
N GLY A 98 -8.73 -5.38 3.37
CA GLY A 98 -9.03 -6.78 3.60
C GLY A 98 -9.57 -6.96 5.02
N LYS A 99 -10.71 -7.64 5.16
CA LYS A 99 -11.36 -7.97 6.43
C LYS A 99 -10.34 -8.43 7.48
N ILE A 100 -10.43 -7.87 8.69
CA ILE A 100 -9.73 -8.34 9.87
C ILE A 100 -10.69 -9.31 10.54
N GLU A 101 -10.49 -10.62 10.34
CA GLU A 101 -11.41 -11.65 10.87
C GLU A 101 -10.96 -12.22 12.22
N GLN A 102 -9.71 -11.99 12.66
CA GLN A 102 -9.22 -12.59 13.90
C GLN A 102 -8.74 -11.51 14.90
N ARG A 103 -9.59 -11.21 15.88
CA ARG A 103 -9.25 -10.37 17.04
C ARG A 103 -8.75 -11.27 18.16
N PHE A 104 -7.47 -11.61 18.17
CA PHE A 104 -6.89 -12.40 19.25
C PHE A 104 -6.99 -11.64 20.60
N GLY A 105 -7.64 -12.25 21.59
CA GLY A 105 -7.51 -11.92 23.02
C GLY A 105 -7.99 -10.54 23.47
N GLY A 106 -8.91 -9.89 22.74
CA GLY A 106 -9.46 -8.58 23.15
C GLY A 106 -8.47 -7.41 23.09
N GLY A 107 -7.24 -7.63 22.60
CA GLY A 107 -6.17 -6.63 22.50
C GLY A 107 -5.66 -6.13 23.87
N TRP A 108 -4.83 -5.09 23.85
CA TRP A 108 -4.29 -4.43 25.05
C TRP A 108 -5.36 -3.96 26.05
N SER A 109 -6.59 -3.74 25.58
CA SER A 109 -7.73 -3.42 26.45
C SER A 109 -8.09 -4.54 27.43
N SER A 110 -7.76 -5.80 27.16
CA SER A 110 -8.05 -6.90 28.09
C SER A 110 -7.18 -6.82 29.35
N LEU A 111 -5.94 -6.32 29.23
CA LEU A 111 -5.01 -6.12 30.34
C LEU A 111 -5.46 -5.03 31.32
N PHE A 112 -6.23 -4.05 30.83
CA PHE A 112 -6.77 -2.96 31.65
C PHE A 112 -8.25 -3.16 32.01
N SER A 113 -8.89 -4.22 31.50
CA SER A 113 -10.28 -4.54 31.84
C SER A 113 -10.33 -5.33 33.16
N LYS A 114 -11.09 -4.83 34.14
CA LYS A 114 -11.28 -5.51 35.43
C LYS A 114 -11.96 -6.89 35.32
N HIS A 115 -12.73 -7.13 34.26
CA HIS A 115 -13.45 -8.38 34.01
C HIS A 115 -13.27 -8.84 32.54
N PRO A 116 -12.15 -9.51 32.23
CA PRO A 116 -11.93 -10.01 30.88
C PRO A 116 -12.95 -11.11 30.54
N GLU A 117 -13.36 -11.15 29.28
CA GLU A 117 -14.41 -12.03 28.75
C GLU A 117 -14.23 -13.52 29.12
N HIS A 118 -12.99 -13.99 29.22
CA HIS A 118 -12.68 -15.38 29.61
C HIS A 118 -13.02 -15.70 31.08
N LYS A 119 -13.06 -14.72 32.00
CA LYS A 119 -13.49 -14.93 33.39
C LYS A 119 -15.01 -15.06 33.51
N LYS A 120 -15.78 -14.30 32.70
CA LYS A 120 -17.24 -14.41 32.65
C LYS A 120 -17.71 -15.76 32.11
N ALA A 121 -16.96 -16.35 31.16
CA ALA A 121 -17.23 -17.68 30.64
C ALA A 121 -17.07 -18.78 31.70
N LEU A 122 -16.15 -18.60 32.66
CA LEU A 122 -15.95 -19.53 33.78
C LEU A 122 -17.03 -19.38 34.87
N GLU A 123 -17.57 -18.17 35.07
CA GLU A 123 -18.65 -17.92 36.05
C GLU A 123 -20.02 -18.39 35.55
N LYS A 124 -20.28 -18.38 34.23
CA LYS A 124 -21.53 -18.91 33.64
C LYS A 124 -21.56 -20.43 33.47
N GLY A 125 -20.42 -21.10 33.63
CA GLY A 125 -20.29 -22.56 33.51
C GLY A 125 -20.41 -23.32 34.84
N LYS A 126 -20.70 -22.62 35.94
CA LYS A 126 -21.07 -23.18 37.25
C LYS A 126 -22.53 -22.88 37.52
#